data_AF-A0A5S3SZ11-F1
#
_entry.id   AF-A0A5S3SZ11-F1
#
_cell.length_a   1.000
_cell.length_b   1.000
_cell.length_c   1.000
_cell.angle_alpha   90.00
_cell.angle_beta   90.00
_cell.angle_gamma   90.00
#
_symmetry.space_group_name_H-M   'P 1'
#
loop_
_entity.id
_entity.type
_entity.pdbx_description
1 polymer ?
#
loop_
_entity_poly.entity_id
_entity_poly.type
_entity_poly.pdbx_seq_one_letter_code
_entity_poly.pdbx_strand_id
1 'polypeptide(L)'
;VVVRTMPVEFNGEHQWLKGMSKWMKKTRASDLMDLLVEHEESYRKNQAFLASPPDDITIYEIHPNKALDSKLIGSPIEALERDYELGLKSGRYFLNTMGRRITREQQASLSP
;
A
#
# COMPACT_ATOMS: atom_id res chain seq x y z
N VAL A 1 5.25 7.48 7.82
CA VAL A 1 4.22 6.44 8.04
C VAL A 1 3.76 5.95 6.68
N VAL A 2 3.65 4.64 6.49
CA VAL A 2 3.24 4.00 5.23
C VAL A 2 1.96 3.22 5.47
N VAL A 3 0.99 3.32 4.56
CA VAL A 3 -0.26 2.56 4.62
C VAL A 3 -0.27 1.56 3.47
N ARG A 4 -0.48 0.28 3.78
CA ARG A 4 -0.41 -0.83 2.84
C ARG A 4 -1.77 -1.47 2.63
N THR A 5 -2.00 -1.92 1.40
CA THR A 5 -3.15 -2.75 1.01
C THR A 5 -2.80 -4.24 0.94
N MET A 6 -1.53 -4.59 1.18
CA MET A 6 -1.02 -5.96 1.21
C MET A 6 -0.30 -6.24 2.54
N PRO A 7 -0.30 -7.50 3.02
CA PRO A 7 0.55 -7.92 4.12
C PRO A 7 2.03 -7.65 3.83
N VAL A 8 2.86 -7.62 4.88
CA VAL A 8 4.29 -7.33 4.79
C VAL A 8 5.03 -8.43 4.01
N GLU A 9 4.54 -9.67 4.10
CA GLU A 9 5.12 -10.86 3.48
C GLU A 9 4.75 -11.04 1.99
N PHE A 10 4.00 -10.11 1.39
CA PHE A 10 3.56 -10.24 0.00
C PHE A 10 4.70 -9.97 -0.99
N ASN A 11 5.16 -11.05 -1.64
CA ASN A 11 6.21 -11.05 -2.68
C ASN A 11 5.66 -11.20 -4.12
N GLY A 12 4.35 -11.02 -4.34
CA GLY A 12 3.74 -11.23 -5.65
C GLY A 12 4.02 -10.07 -6.60
N GLU A 13 4.84 -10.29 -7.63
CA GLU A 13 4.86 -9.43 -8.81
C GLU A 13 3.77 -9.89 -9.79
N HIS A 14 2.92 -8.96 -10.26
CA HIS A 14 1.96 -9.24 -11.32
C HIS A 14 2.66 -9.16 -12.69
N GLN A 15 3.70 -9.98 -12.90
CA GLN A 15 4.51 -9.97 -14.13
C GLN A 15 3.70 -10.19 -15.42
N TRP A 16 2.52 -10.80 -15.32
CA TRP A 16 1.59 -10.98 -16.43
C TRP A 16 1.13 -9.65 -17.07
N LEU A 17 1.09 -8.54 -16.31
CA LEU A 17 0.67 -7.21 -16.80
C LEU A 17 1.63 -6.66 -17.86
N LYS A 18 2.94 -6.84 -17.69
CA LYS A 18 3.95 -6.38 -18.66
C LYS A 18 3.84 -7.12 -19.99
N GLY A 19 3.55 -8.42 -19.94
CA GLY A 19 3.37 -9.28 -21.12
C GLY A 19 2.13 -8.93 -21.94
N MET A 20 1.02 -8.56 -21.28
CA MET A 20 -0.25 -8.25 -21.96
C MET A 20 -0.34 -6.83 -22.55
N SER A 21 0.41 -5.86 -22.00
CA SER A 21 0.38 -4.46 -22.46
C SER A 21 0.67 -4.31 -23.96
N LYS A 22 1.58 -5.11 -24.53
CA LYS A 22 1.92 -5.03 -25.96
C LYS A 22 0.79 -5.46 -26.91
N TRP A 23 -0.07 -6.38 -26.49
CA TRP A 23 -1.13 -6.94 -27.35
C TRP A 23 -2.43 -6.11 -27.27
N MET A 24 -2.70 -5.49 -26.11
CA MET A 24 -3.95 -4.78 -25.82
C MET A 24 -3.94 -3.27 -26.15
N LYS A 25 -2.79 -2.69 -26.51
CA LYS A 25 -2.64 -1.30 -27.00
C LYS A 25 -3.49 -0.95 -28.24
N LYS A 26 -4.11 -1.94 -28.88
CA LYS A 26 -5.01 -1.76 -30.04
C LYS A 26 -6.50 -1.79 -29.67
N THR A 27 -6.85 -1.79 -28.38
CA THR A 27 -8.22 -1.93 -27.89
C THR A 27 -8.68 -0.70 -27.11
N ARG A 28 -10.00 -0.54 -26.89
CA ARG A 28 -10.59 0.49 -26.02
C ARG A 28 -10.20 0.37 -24.54
N ALA A 29 -9.43 -0.66 -24.17
CA ALA A 29 -8.97 -0.89 -22.80
C ALA A 29 -7.51 -0.43 -22.58
N SER A 30 -6.92 0.33 -23.52
CA SER A 30 -5.55 0.84 -23.41
C SER A 30 -5.32 1.65 -22.13
N ASP A 31 -6.25 2.55 -21.81
CA ASP A 31 -6.07 3.50 -20.71
C ASP A 31 -6.10 2.80 -19.35
N LEU A 32 -6.99 1.80 -19.20
CA LEU A 32 -7.02 0.94 -18.03
C LEU A 32 -5.73 0.13 -17.89
N MET A 33 -5.18 -0.36 -19.01
CA MET A 33 -3.92 -1.11 -18.98
C MET A 33 -2.74 -0.23 -18.60
N ASP A 34 -2.66 0.99 -19.13
CA ASP A 34 -1.60 1.92 -18.77
C ASP A 34 -1.65 2.25 -17.27
N LEU A 35 -2.85 2.43 -16.71
CA LEU A 35 -3.05 2.60 -15.26
C LEU A 35 -2.56 1.39 -14.45
N LEU A 36 -2.85 0.15 -14.90
CA LEU A 36 -2.39 -1.05 -14.21
C LEU A 36 -0.86 -1.22 -14.25
N VAL A 37 -0.24 -0.88 -15.39
CA VAL A 37 1.23 -0.92 -15.53
C VAL A 37 1.88 0.13 -14.63
N GLU A 38 1.35 1.36 -14.61
CA GLU A 38 1.85 2.42 -13.73
C GLU A 38 1.68 2.04 -12.24
N HIS A 39 0.54 1.42 -11.89
CA HIS A 39 0.30 0.92 -10.55
C HIS A 39 1.37 -0.10 -10.13
N GLU A 40 1.65 -1.10 -10.98
CA GLU A 40 2.65 -2.13 -10.69
C GLU A 40 4.07 -1.54 -10.58
N GLU A 41 4.44 -0.61 -11.47
CA GLU A 41 5.75 0.05 -11.40
C GLU A 41 5.92 0.86 -10.11
N SER A 42 4.87 1.58 -9.72
CA SER A 42 4.85 2.36 -8.47
C SER A 42 4.93 1.44 -7.25
N TYR A 43 4.18 0.33 -7.26
CA TYR A 43 4.22 -0.68 -6.20
C TYR A 43 5.64 -1.25 -6.03
N ARG A 44 6.29 -1.63 -7.14
CA ARG A 44 7.67 -2.17 -7.11
C ARG A 44 8.69 -1.16 -6.55
N LYS A 45 8.58 0.12 -6.93
CA LYS A 45 9.46 1.19 -6.39
C LYS A 45 9.26 1.35 -4.88
N ASN A 46 8.02 1.34 -4.41
CA ASN A 46 7.71 1.42 -2.98
C ASN A 46 8.25 0.20 -2.22
N GLN A 47 8.11 -1.01 -2.76
CA GLN A 47 8.68 -2.22 -2.15
C GLN A 47 10.21 -2.16 -2.06
N ALA A 48 10.89 -1.66 -3.09
CA ALA A 48 12.34 -1.48 -3.06
C ALA A 48 12.78 -0.48 -1.99
N PHE A 49 12.05 0.62 -1.83
CA PHE A 49 12.29 1.60 -0.76
C PHE A 49 12.08 0.99 0.63
N LEU A 50 11.01 0.21 0.83
CA LEU A 50 10.74 -0.45 2.10
C LEU A 50 11.78 -1.53 2.45
N ALA A 51 12.30 -2.24 1.44
CA ALA A 51 13.33 -3.26 1.61
C ALA A 51 14.73 -2.69 1.92
N SER A 52 15.00 -1.45 1.50
CA SER A 52 16.28 -0.77 1.72
C SER A 52 16.04 0.72 1.98
N PRO A 53 15.49 1.08 3.16
CA PRO A 53 15.25 2.46 3.49
C PRO A 53 16.56 3.24 3.72
N PRO A 54 16.58 4.56 3.52
CA PRO A 54 17.65 5.42 4.00
C PRO A 54 17.90 5.28 5.51
N ASP A 55 19.15 5.52 5.94
CA ASP A 55 19.55 5.35 7.35
C ASP A 55 18.91 6.37 8.31
N ASP A 56 18.47 7.51 7.77
CA ASP A 56 17.96 8.65 8.54
C ASP A 56 16.43 8.63 8.72
N ILE A 57 15.78 7.52 8.37
CA ILE A 57 14.32 7.39 8.50
C ILE A 57 13.90 6.22 9.38
N THR A 58 12.80 6.43 10.10
CA THR A 58 12.07 5.34 10.76
C THR A 58 10.75 5.12 10.04
N ILE A 59 10.55 3.91 9.53
CA ILE A 59 9.31 3.55 8.85
C ILE A 59 8.33 2.94 9.86
N TYR A 60 7.13 3.50 9.89
CA TYR A 60 6.00 2.96 10.60
C TYR A 60 4.96 2.48 9.59
N GLU A 61 4.67 1.18 9.59
CA GLU A 61 3.74 0.57 8.64
C GLU A 61 2.38 0.32 9.30
N ILE A 62 1.31 0.72 8.60
CA ILE A 62 -0.06 0.30 8.86
C ILE A 62 -0.44 -0.64 7.73
N HIS A 63 -0.61 -1.91 8.04
CA HIS A 63 -0.94 -2.94 7.06
C HIS A 63 -2.07 -3.84 7.60
N PRO A 64 -2.86 -4.46 6.72
CA PRO A 64 -3.81 -5.48 7.16
C PRO A 64 -3.05 -6.74 7.58
N ASN A 65 -3.63 -7.52 8.49
CA ASN A 65 -3.11 -8.82 8.92
C ASN A 65 -3.49 -9.97 7.96
N LYS A 66 -4.30 -9.67 6.95
CA LYS A 66 -4.72 -10.56 5.87
C LYS A 66 -4.77 -9.77 4.56
N ALA A 67 -4.83 -10.47 3.42
CA ALA A 67 -5.14 -9.81 2.16
C ALA A 67 -6.53 -9.12 2.25
N LEU A 68 -6.65 -7.99 1.56
CA LEU A 68 -7.93 -7.29 1.39
C LEU A 68 -8.92 -8.17 0.63
N ASP A 69 -10.21 -8.00 0.91
CA ASP A 69 -11.27 -8.73 0.21
C ASP A 69 -11.52 -8.14 -1.19
N SER A 70 -11.19 -6.86 -1.38
CA SER A 70 -11.23 -6.17 -2.66
C SER A 70 -10.13 -6.64 -3.62
N LYS A 71 -10.49 -6.59 -4.91
CA LYS A 71 -9.63 -6.86 -6.06
C LYS A 71 -9.24 -5.55 -6.75
N LEU A 72 -8.21 -5.64 -7.59
CA LEU A 72 -7.71 -4.51 -8.37
C LEU A 72 -8.78 -3.89 -9.29
N ILE A 73 -9.67 -4.72 -9.85
CA ILE A 73 -10.78 -4.29 -10.71
C ILE A 73 -12.03 -5.10 -10.38
N GLY A 74 -13.19 -4.45 -10.38
CA GLY A 74 -14.49 -5.13 -10.30
C GLY A 74 -14.81 -5.68 -8.92
N SER A 75 -14.31 -5.04 -7.86
CA SER A 75 -14.67 -5.39 -6.48
C SER A 75 -16.17 -5.17 -6.24
N PRO A 76 -16.84 -6.10 -5.55
CA PRO A 76 -18.20 -5.85 -5.07
C PRO A 76 -18.16 -4.81 -3.94
N ILE A 77 -19.24 -4.04 -3.81
CA ILE A 77 -19.30 -2.93 -2.84
C ILE A 77 -19.09 -3.42 -1.41
N GLU A 78 -19.61 -4.59 -1.07
CA GLU A 78 -19.51 -5.18 0.26
C GLU A 78 -18.06 -5.53 0.61
N ALA A 79 -17.22 -5.87 -0.39
CA ALA A 79 -15.79 -6.08 -0.15
C ALA A 79 -15.08 -4.75 0.15
N LEU A 80 -15.43 -3.68 -0.57
CA LEU A 80 -14.89 -2.34 -0.33
C LEU A 80 -15.25 -1.82 1.07
N GLU A 81 -16.49 -2.05 1.51
CA GLU A 81 -16.96 -1.67 2.85
C GLU A 81 -16.20 -2.42 3.95
N ARG A 82 -16.01 -3.73 3.81
CA ARG A 82 -15.23 -4.52 4.78
C ARG A 82 -13.78 -4.06 4.87
N ASP A 83 -13.16 -3.76 3.75
CA ASP A 83 -11.78 -3.26 3.71
C ASP A 83 -11.67 -1.83 4.28
N TYR A 84 -12.69 -0.99 4.05
CA TYR A 84 -12.77 0.33 4.66
C TYR A 84 -12.83 0.24 6.19
N GLU A 85 -13.71 -0.62 6.73
CA GLU A 85 -13.80 -0.84 8.17
C GLU A 85 -12.50 -1.37 8.76
N LEU A 86 -11.84 -2.30 8.05
CA LEU A 86 -10.52 -2.81 8.44
C LEU A 86 -9.50 -1.67 8.50
N GLY A 87 -9.42 -0.83 7.47
CA GLY A 87 -8.54 0.33 7.42
C GLY A 87 -8.80 1.32 8.56
N LEU A 88 -10.07 1.62 8.86
CA LEU A 88 -10.46 2.50 9.96
C LEU A 88 -10.01 1.95 11.33
N LYS A 89 -10.19 0.65 11.56
CA LYS A 89 -9.73 -0.04 12.78
C LYS A 89 -8.21 0.02 12.90
N SER A 90 -7.48 -0.28 11.82
CA SER A 90 -6.02 -0.23 11.79
C SER A 90 -5.46 1.17 12.06
N GLY A 91 -6.05 2.21 11.45
CA GLY A 91 -5.65 3.60 11.70
C GLY A 91 -5.90 4.04 13.14
N ARG A 92 -7.07 3.71 13.70
CA ARG A 92 -7.39 3.97 15.11
C ARG A 92 -6.42 3.26 16.05
N TYR A 93 -6.08 2.00 15.77
CA TYR A 93 -5.10 1.25 16.56
C TYR A 93 -3.73 1.93 16.51
N PHE A 94 -3.26 2.34 15.34
CA PHE A 94 -1.99 3.03 15.17
C PHE A 94 -1.93 4.33 15.98
N LEU A 95 -2.93 5.21 15.84
CA LEU A 95 -3.00 6.47 16.59
C LEU A 95 -2.99 6.23 18.10
N ASN A 96 -3.67 5.17 18.55
CA ASN A 96 -3.74 4.81 19.95
C ASN A 96 -2.53 4.03 20.48
N THR A 97 -1.52 3.73 19.66
CA THR A 97 -0.35 2.98 20.11
C THR A 97 0.92 3.73 19.74
N MET A 98 1.32 3.65 18.48
CA MET A 98 2.54 4.25 17.96
C MET A 98 2.42 5.76 17.81
N GLY A 99 1.27 6.28 17.37
CA GLY A 99 1.06 7.71 17.18
C GLY A 99 1.40 8.53 18.43
N ARG A 100 0.92 8.09 19.60
CA ARG A 100 1.25 8.72 20.89
C ARG A 100 2.72 8.63 21.29
N ARG A 101 3.46 7.62 20.82
CA ARG A 101 4.91 7.50 21.07
C ARG A 101 5.68 8.49 20.20
N ILE A 102 5.36 8.51 18.90
CA ILE A 102 5.97 9.43 17.93
C ILE A 102 5.81 10.88 18.36
N THR A 103 4.61 11.30 18.79
CA THR A 103 4.39 12.69 19.26
C THR A 103 5.26 13.04 20.48
N ARG A 104 5.47 12.09 21.39
CA ARG A 104 6.31 12.32 22.59
C ARG A 104 7.80 12.39 22.25
N GLU A 105 8.27 11.50 21.37
CA GLU A 105 9.67 11.51 20.90
C GLU A 105 10.00 12.81 20.17
N GLN A 106 9.09 13.30 19.32
CA GLN A 106 9.26 14.59 18.65
C GLN A 106 9.32 15.75 19.65
N GLN A 107 8.44 15.78 20.66
CA GLN A 107 8.48 16.81 21.70
C GLN A 107 9.78 16.77 22.53
N ALA A 108 10.29 15.58 22.83
CA ALA A 108 11.56 15.42 23.53
C ALA A 108 12.76 15.90 22.70
N SER A 109 12.76 15.63 21.38
CA SER A 109 13.83 16.09 20.47
C SER A 109 13.87 17.61 20.24
N LEU A 110 12.77 18.30 20.55
CA LEU A 110 12.63 19.76 20.39
C LEU A 110 12.87 20.52 21.71
N SER A 111 13.09 19.82 22.82
CA SER A 111 13.39 20.43 24.11
C SER A 111 14.91 20.64 24.22
N PRO A 112 15.39 21.88 24.47
CA PRO A 112 16.81 22.22 24.50
C PRO A 112 17.56 21.61 25.69
#